data_AF-R7YPU1-F1
#
_entry.id   AF-R7YPU1-F1
#
_cell.length_a   1.000
_cell.length_b   1.000
_cell.length_c   1.000
_cell.angle_alpha   90.00
_cell.angle_beta   90.00
_cell.angle_gamma   90.00
#
_symmetry.space_group_name_H-M   'P 1'
#
loop_
_entity.id
_entity.type
_entity.pdbx_description
1 polymer ?
#
loop_
_entity_poly.entity_id
_entity_poly.type
_entity_poly.pdbx_seq_one_letter_code
_entity_poly.pdbx_strand_id
1 'polypeptide(L)'
;MRASTLSLKAATAALILASAANGQEIPPDFTISSDTQLLAAYGTPPDVTVVEPGVLLDFAIPRPTPPALGLAAIPSGTTGPYMIVMTDPDAPSPQNRSSSEILHWIQLDVALTVNLSPSGSGAAAFPYVLANTSAPLVPYAPPGPPAGSDPHRYIFFLWEQPEGFALPEGYTQFNATNRRLFNVSGFAAAAGLPEPLAANYFLCERPDNATATATATSSGVAGATSAAGSATTSSPAQFTGGAVGLSVGGAGVLGVVGALAAALL
;
A
#
# COMPACT_ATOMS: atom_id res chain seq x y z
N MET A 1 -50.05 21.82 4.26
CA MET A 1 -48.67 22.35 4.14
C MET A 1 -47.87 21.93 5.37
N ARG A 2 -46.98 20.95 5.22
CA ARG A 2 -45.88 20.71 6.18
C ARG A 2 -44.64 20.47 5.33
N ALA A 3 -43.73 21.43 5.36
CA ALA A 3 -42.50 21.43 4.61
C ALA A 3 -41.52 20.42 5.20
N SER A 4 -40.86 19.72 4.30
CA SER A 4 -39.82 18.72 4.49
C SER A 4 -38.60 19.29 5.22
N THR A 5 -38.07 18.55 6.19
CA THR A 5 -36.70 18.68 6.66
C THR A 5 -35.97 17.37 6.40
N LEU A 6 -35.58 17.13 5.14
CA LEU A 6 -34.51 16.18 4.89
C LEU A 6 -33.23 16.79 5.47
N SER A 7 -32.76 16.19 6.55
CA SER A 7 -31.43 16.44 7.11
C SER A 7 -30.40 16.13 6.04
N LEU A 8 -29.77 17.18 5.52
CA LEU A 8 -28.63 17.10 4.62
C LEU A 8 -27.43 16.64 5.47
N LYS A 9 -27.34 15.34 5.76
CA LYS A 9 -26.05 14.73 6.14
C LYS A 9 -25.19 14.75 4.88
N ALA A 10 -24.46 15.84 4.71
CA ALA A 10 -23.47 16.02 3.66
C ALA A 10 -22.50 14.84 3.68
N ALA A 11 -22.56 14.01 2.64
CA ALA A 11 -21.54 13.03 2.33
C ALA A 11 -20.27 13.82 1.96
N THR A 12 -19.33 13.90 2.91
CA THR A 12 -18.01 14.43 2.62
C THR A 12 -17.18 13.27 2.09
N ALA A 13 -17.25 13.03 0.79
CA ALA A 13 -16.30 12.16 0.11
C ALA A 13 -14.99 12.94 -0.02
N ALA A 14 -14.08 12.75 0.95
CA ALA A 14 -12.74 13.27 0.83
C ALA A 14 -12.07 12.55 -0.35
N LEU A 15 -11.70 13.31 -1.38
CA LEU A 15 -10.83 12.82 -2.44
C LEU A 15 -9.44 12.63 -1.82
N ILE A 16 -9.14 11.41 -1.36
CA ILE A 16 -7.83 11.05 -0.83
C ILE A 16 -6.92 10.80 -2.05
N LEU A 17 -6.29 11.86 -2.56
CA LEU A 17 -5.06 11.71 -3.33
C LEU A 17 -3.97 11.36 -2.31
N ALA A 18 -3.72 10.07 -2.11
CA ALA A 18 -2.48 9.63 -1.49
C ALA A 18 -1.35 10.19 -2.36
N SER A 19 -0.49 11.05 -1.82
CA SER A 19 0.67 11.56 -2.56
C SER A 19 1.88 10.70 -2.22
N ALA A 20 2.17 9.68 -3.02
CA ALA A 20 3.40 8.91 -2.87
C ALA A 20 4.49 9.47 -3.79
N ALA A 21 5.03 10.63 -3.47
CA ALA A 21 6.25 11.11 -4.11
C ALA A 21 7.46 10.75 -3.23
N ASN A 22 8.24 9.78 -3.73
CA ASN A 22 9.63 9.47 -3.36
C ASN A 22 9.83 8.81 -1.98
N GLY A 23 9.98 7.48 -1.99
CA GLY A 23 10.40 6.70 -0.82
C GLY A 23 9.89 5.25 -0.75
N GLN A 24 9.48 4.66 -1.88
CA GLN A 24 9.01 3.28 -1.90
C GLN A 24 10.22 2.33 -1.70
N GLU A 25 10.35 1.69 -0.53
CA GLU A 25 11.32 0.58 -0.32
C GLU A 25 10.83 -0.71 -1.00
N ILE A 26 10.74 -0.65 -2.31
CA ILE A 26 10.54 -1.79 -3.19
C ILE A 26 11.89 -2.54 -3.26
N PRO A 27 11.91 -3.86 -3.51
CA PRO A 27 13.15 -4.59 -3.74
C PRO A 27 14.08 -3.81 -4.66
N PRO A 28 15.39 -3.75 -4.34
CA PRO A 28 16.33 -2.80 -4.95
C PRO A 28 16.50 -2.96 -6.46
N ASP A 29 15.95 -4.02 -7.03
CA ASP A 29 15.96 -4.38 -8.45
C ASP A 29 14.79 -3.82 -9.26
N PHE A 30 13.79 -3.16 -8.66
CA PHE A 30 12.71 -2.50 -9.41
C PHE A 30 12.83 -0.98 -9.41
N THR A 31 12.58 -0.37 -10.57
CA THR A 31 12.40 1.07 -10.71
C THR A 31 10.96 1.35 -11.11
N ILE A 32 10.18 2.02 -10.26
CA ILE A 32 8.81 2.39 -10.62
C ILE A 32 8.83 3.56 -11.60
N SER A 33 8.09 3.43 -12.69
CA SER A 33 7.82 4.54 -13.60
C SER A 33 7.18 5.69 -12.81
N SER A 34 7.82 6.86 -12.79
CA SER A 34 7.52 7.98 -11.88
C SER A 34 6.11 8.57 -12.01
N ASP A 35 5.34 8.13 -12.99
CA ASP A 35 4.14 8.84 -13.44
C ASP A 35 2.84 8.15 -13.01
N THR A 36 2.90 6.97 -12.37
CA THR A 36 1.68 6.27 -11.90
C THR A 36 1.83 5.69 -10.51
N GLN A 37 0.92 6.10 -9.62
CA GLN A 37 0.80 5.57 -8.27
C GLN A 37 -0.27 4.48 -8.20
N LEU A 38 0.09 3.33 -7.63
CA LEU A 38 -0.85 2.27 -7.28
C LEU A 38 -1.51 2.62 -5.94
N LEU A 39 -2.81 2.87 -5.98
CA LEU A 39 -3.63 3.12 -4.81
C LEU A 39 -4.16 1.79 -4.29
N ALA A 40 -4.13 1.61 -2.97
CA ALA A 40 -4.61 0.39 -2.33
C ALA A 40 -5.42 0.74 -1.08
N ALA A 41 -6.51 0.02 -0.83
CA ALA A 41 -7.32 0.17 0.36
C ALA A 41 -7.97 -1.14 0.77
N TYR A 42 -8.10 -1.35 2.08
CA TYR A 42 -8.84 -2.47 2.67
C TYR A 42 -10.16 -2.00 3.28
N GLY A 43 -11.14 -2.91 3.32
CA GLY A 43 -12.46 -2.65 3.87
C GLY A 43 -13.42 -2.02 2.85
N THR A 44 -14.63 -1.72 3.31
CA THR A 44 -15.67 -1.08 2.50
C THR A 44 -16.28 0.06 3.32
N PRO A 45 -16.76 1.15 2.67
CA PRO A 45 -17.36 2.27 3.37
C PRO A 45 -18.44 1.84 4.38
N PRO A 46 -18.46 2.42 5.59
CA PRO A 46 -17.64 3.55 6.03
C PRO A 46 -16.21 3.18 6.50
N ASP A 47 -15.93 1.91 6.71
CA ASP A 47 -14.69 1.44 7.33
C ASP A 47 -13.64 1.10 6.27
N VAL A 48 -12.97 2.14 5.76
CA VAL A 48 -11.92 2.02 4.74
C VAL A 48 -10.57 2.40 5.34
N THR A 49 -9.59 1.50 5.17
CA THR A 49 -8.19 1.76 5.52
C THR A 49 -7.39 1.94 4.24
N VAL A 50 -6.92 3.17 3.99
CA VAL A 50 -6.03 3.46 2.85
C VAL A 50 -4.63 2.95 3.16
N VAL A 51 -4.01 2.32 2.17
CA VAL A 51 -2.63 1.84 2.23
C VAL A 51 -1.71 2.92 1.71
N GLU A 52 -1.24 3.77 2.62
CA GLU A 52 -0.11 4.64 2.35
C GLU A 52 1.18 3.79 2.26
N PRO A 53 2.13 4.15 1.40
CA PRO A 53 3.37 3.39 1.24
C PRO A 53 4.13 3.20 2.54
N GLY A 54 4.44 1.95 2.88
CA GLY A 54 5.19 1.59 4.09
C GLY A 54 4.40 1.72 5.39
N VAL A 55 3.08 1.98 5.33
CA VAL A 55 2.24 1.99 6.52
C VAL A 55 2.27 0.63 7.22
N LEU A 56 2.35 0.63 8.56
CA LEU A 56 2.13 -0.57 9.35
C LEU A 56 0.63 -0.80 9.51
N LEU A 57 0.11 -1.88 8.92
CA LEU A 57 -1.29 -2.27 9.06
C LEU A 57 -1.48 -3.23 10.23
N ASP A 58 -2.59 -3.07 10.93
CA ASP A 58 -3.05 -4.06 11.90
C ASP A 58 -3.27 -5.41 11.20
N PHE A 59 -2.80 -6.48 11.85
CA PHE A 59 -2.80 -7.84 11.32
C PHE A 59 -4.18 -8.31 10.84
N ALA A 60 -5.28 -7.81 11.42
CA ALA A 60 -6.63 -8.21 11.04
C ALA A 60 -7.12 -7.56 9.73
N ILE A 61 -6.62 -6.38 9.39
CA ILE A 61 -7.08 -5.58 8.24
C ILE A 61 -6.93 -6.32 6.90
N PRO A 62 -5.78 -6.92 6.56
CA PRO A 62 -5.59 -7.53 5.24
C PRO A 62 -6.11 -8.97 5.12
N ARG A 63 -6.92 -9.46 6.07
CA ARG A 63 -7.23 -10.90 6.21
C ARG A 63 -8.55 -11.44 5.64
N PRO A 64 -9.61 -10.68 5.33
CA PRO A 64 -10.79 -11.29 4.74
C PRO A 64 -10.73 -11.39 3.21
N THR A 65 -10.12 -10.41 2.53
CA THR A 65 -10.13 -10.27 1.07
C THR A 65 -8.87 -9.53 0.58
N PRO A 66 -8.49 -9.65 -0.71
CA PRO A 66 -7.51 -8.74 -1.29
C PRO A 66 -7.98 -7.27 -1.16
N PRO A 67 -7.06 -6.29 -1.21
CA PRO A 67 -7.42 -4.89 -1.19
C PRO A 67 -8.16 -4.49 -2.48
N ALA A 68 -8.96 -3.44 -2.39
CA ALA A 68 -9.33 -2.68 -3.58
C ALA A 68 -8.07 -1.97 -4.10
N LEU A 69 -7.77 -2.14 -5.38
CA LEU A 69 -6.66 -1.48 -6.05
C LEU A 69 -7.18 -0.49 -7.09
N GLY A 70 -6.42 0.57 -7.32
CA GLY A 70 -6.75 1.60 -8.28
C GLY A 70 -5.53 2.42 -8.67
N LEU A 71 -5.74 3.36 -9.59
CA LEU A 71 -4.69 4.25 -10.07
C LEU A 71 -5.13 5.70 -9.91
N ALA A 72 -4.17 6.57 -9.61
CA ALA A 72 -4.39 8.01 -9.58
C ALA A 72 -4.58 8.59 -11.01
N ALA A 73 -3.89 8.00 -11.99
CA ALA A 73 -3.95 8.33 -13.41
C ALA A 73 -3.77 7.07 -14.25
N ILE A 74 -4.27 7.07 -15.50
CA ILE A 74 -3.99 6.00 -16.45
C ILE A 74 -2.55 6.14 -16.95
N PRO A 75 -1.71 5.09 -16.88
CA PRO A 75 -0.38 5.10 -17.46
C PRO A 75 -0.42 5.39 -18.96
N SER A 76 0.53 6.19 -19.44
CA SER A 76 0.58 6.53 -20.87
C SER A 76 0.88 5.30 -21.71
N GLY A 77 0.13 5.11 -22.79
CA GLY A 77 0.37 4.02 -23.75
C GLY A 77 -0.14 2.64 -23.34
N THR A 78 -0.78 2.52 -22.17
CA THR A 78 -1.37 1.25 -21.72
C THR A 78 -2.86 1.21 -22.02
N THR A 79 -3.36 0.06 -22.47
CA THR A 79 -4.79 -0.20 -22.66
C THR A 79 -5.32 -1.29 -21.73
N GLY A 80 -4.40 -2.02 -21.08
CA GLY A 80 -4.74 -3.24 -20.36
C GLY A 80 -5.02 -4.41 -21.31
N PRO A 81 -5.43 -5.58 -20.76
CA PRO A 81 -5.65 -5.83 -19.33
C PRO A 81 -4.36 -5.72 -18.51
N TYR A 82 -4.51 -5.63 -17.20
CA TYR A 82 -3.41 -5.54 -16.25
C TYR A 82 -3.22 -6.85 -15.50
N MET A 83 -2.02 -7.01 -14.94
CA MET A 83 -1.67 -8.09 -14.04
C MET A 83 -1.22 -7.53 -12.69
N ILE A 84 -1.74 -8.11 -11.61
CA ILE A 84 -1.32 -7.81 -10.24
C ILE A 84 -0.51 -8.98 -9.71
N VAL A 85 0.63 -8.68 -9.10
CA VAL A 85 1.41 -9.65 -8.32
C VAL A 85 1.64 -9.09 -6.91
N MET A 86 1.52 -9.93 -5.90
CA MET A 86 1.82 -9.57 -4.52
C MET A 86 2.88 -10.51 -3.94
N THR A 87 3.95 -9.95 -3.38
CA THR A 87 5.03 -10.75 -2.74
C THR A 87 5.37 -10.27 -1.32
N ASP A 88 5.96 -11.18 -0.54
CA ASP A 88 6.57 -10.94 0.76
C ASP A 88 8.06 -11.34 0.67
N PRO A 89 8.99 -10.36 0.63
CA PRO A 89 10.41 -10.62 0.50
C PRO A 89 11.09 -10.92 1.83
N ASP A 90 10.37 -10.88 2.94
CA ASP A 90 10.93 -10.90 4.28
C ASP A 90 10.70 -12.23 5.00
N ALA A 91 10.26 -13.29 4.33
CA ALA A 91 10.04 -14.57 4.99
C ALA A 91 11.32 -15.43 5.17
N PRO A 92 11.50 -16.11 6.31
CA PRO A 92 10.67 -16.06 7.53
C PRO A 92 10.83 -14.81 8.39
N SER A 93 11.95 -14.06 8.28
CA SER A 93 12.08 -12.73 8.86
C SER A 93 12.92 -11.79 7.97
N PRO A 94 12.80 -10.46 8.11
CA PRO A 94 13.60 -9.52 7.31
C PRO A 94 15.12 -9.77 7.42
N GLN A 95 15.59 -10.33 8.54
CA GLN A 95 17.00 -10.66 8.78
C GLN A 95 17.40 -12.04 8.22
N ASN A 96 16.45 -12.96 8.07
CA ASN A 96 16.67 -14.29 7.51
C ASN A 96 15.61 -14.57 6.44
N ARG A 97 15.99 -14.32 5.18
CA ARG A 97 15.12 -14.43 4.00
C ARG A 97 15.16 -15.80 3.33
N SER A 98 15.43 -16.87 4.08
CA SER A 98 15.59 -18.23 3.53
C SER A 98 14.35 -18.84 2.86
N SER A 99 13.17 -18.23 3.03
CA SER A 99 11.94 -18.63 2.34
C SER A 99 11.49 -17.64 1.27
N SER A 100 12.22 -16.53 1.15
CA SER A 100 11.85 -15.40 0.32
C SER A 100 12.03 -15.69 -1.18
N GLU A 101 11.19 -15.16 -2.06
CA GLU A 101 9.97 -14.40 -1.74
C GLU A 101 8.78 -15.35 -1.55
N ILE A 102 7.81 -14.98 -0.71
CA ILE A 102 6.52 -15.67 -0.68
C ILE A 102 5.59 -15.00 -1.68
N LEU A 103 5.00 -15.79 -2.57
CA LEU A 103 3.96 -15.33 -3.49
C LEU A 103 2.60 -15.29 -2.80
N HIS A 104 2.06 -14.09 -2.60
CA HIS A 104 0.77 -13.88 -1.96
C HIS A 104 -0.39 -13.88 -2.95
N TRP A 105 -0.19 -13.33 -4.16
CA TRP A 105 -1.29 -13.20 -5.13
C TRP A 105 -0.74 -13.06 -6.56
N ILE A 106 -1.39 -13.71 -7.52
CA ILE A 106 -1.30 -13.34 -8.94
C ILE A 106 -2.71 -13.26 -9.50
N GLN A 107 -3.07 -12.09 -10.02
CA GLN A 107 -4.32 -11.87 -10.73
C GLN A 107 -4.02 -11.41 -12.16
N LEU A 108 -4.56 -12.13 -13.13
CA LEU A 108 -4.51 -11.82 -14.56
C LEU A 108 -5.83 -11.20 -15.02
N ASP A 109 -5.87 -10.60 -16.19
CA ASP A 109 -7.07 -10.09 -16.84
C ASP A 109 -7.79 -8.98 -16.05
N VAL A 110 -7.02 -8.14 -15.36
CA VAL A 110 -7.55 -7.05 -14.55
C VAL A 110 -7.93 -5.89 -15.46
N ALA A 111 -9.20 -5.47 -15.43
CA ALA A 111 -9.69 -4.33 -16.18
C ALA A 111 -9.53 -3.03 -15.38
N LEU A 112 -9.24 -1.93 -16.05
CA LEU A 112 -9.26 -0.59 -15.46
C LEU A 112 -10.58 0.09 -15.80
N THR A 113 -11.28 0.57 -14.78
CA THR A 113 -12.59 1.23 -14.92
C THR A 113 -12.54 2.64 -14.36
N VAL A 114 -13.22 3.58 -15.00
CA VAL A 114 -13.32 4.96 -14.49
C VAL A 114 -14.37 5.00 -13.38
N ASN A 115 -13.99 5.54 -12.23
CA ASN A 115 -14.92 5.77 -11.14
C ASN A 115 -15.66 7.10 -11.35
N LEU A 116 -16.84 7.03 -11.96
CA LEU A 116 -17.68 8.21 -12.25
C LEU A 116 -18.39 8.77 -11.00
N SER A 117 -18.32 8.08 -9.86
CA SER A 117 -18.88 8.54 -8.59
C SER A 117 -17.96 8.16 -7.42
N PRO A 118 -16.83 8.88 -7.23
CA PRO A 118 -15.91 8.65 -6.13
C PRO A 118 -16.53 8.88 -4.74
N SER A 119 -17.77 9.38 -4.68
CA SER A 119 -18.60 9.52 -3.48
C SER A 119 -19.50 8.31 -3.16
N GLY A 120 -19.45 7.23 -3.94
CA GLY A 120 -20.29 6.03 -3.79
C GLY A 120 -19.50 4.80 -3.32
N SER A 121 -20.12 4.00 -2.44
CA SER A 121 -19.54 2.88 -1.71
C SER A 121 -18.82 1.81 -2.56
N GLY A 122 -17.54 1.53 -2.27
CA GLY A 122 -16.97 0.21 -2.58
C GLY A 122 -15.49 0.18 -2.99
N ALA A 123 -14.91 1.30 -3.36
CA ALA A 123 -13.48 1.52 -3.38
C ALA A 123 -13.22 2.77 -2.52
N ALA A 124 -12.03 2.92 -1.92
CA ALA A 124 -11.57 4.27 -1.62
C ALA A 124 -11.74 5.13 -2.89
N ALA A 125 -11.90 6.45 -2.75
CA ALA A 125 -12.25 7.39 -3.84
C ALA A 125 -11.18 7.48 -4.96
N PHE A 126 -10.83 6.35 -5.58
CA PHE A 126 -9.85 6.16 -6.62
C PHE A 126 -10.48 6.62 -7.94
N PRO A 127 -9.82 7.51 -8.70
CA PRO A 127 -10.30 7.93 -10.01
C PRO A 127 -10.46 6.76 -10.99
N TYR A 128 -9.54 5.80 -10.92
CA TYR A 128 -9.57 4.58 -11.73
C TYR A 128 -9.46 3.35 -10.83
N VAL A 129 -10.35 2.39 -11.02
CA VAL A 129 -10.44 1.17 -10.20
C VAL A 129 -10.03 -0.04 -11.04
N LEU A 130 -9.13 -0.84 -10.47
CA LEU A 130 -8.73 -2.14 -11.00
C LEU A 130 -9.76 -3.18 -10.56
N ALA A 131 -10.50 -3.71 -11.51
CA ALA A 131 -11.59 -4.65 -11.28
C ALA A 131 -11.37 -5.94 -12.07
N ASN A 132 -11.78 -7.05 -11.50
CA ASN A 132 -11.68 -8.33 -12.17
C ASN A 132 -12.80 -9.29 -11.75
N THR A 133 -13.21 -10.14 -12.70
CA THR A 133 -14.19 -11.21 -12.53
C THR A 133 -13.61 -12.60 -12.80
N SER A 134 -12.37 -12.70 -13.30
CA SER A 134 -11.68 -13.97 -13.54
C SER A 134 -11.11 -14.56 -12.25
N ALA A 135 -10.94 -15.88 -12.22
CA ALA A 135 -10.26 -16.55 -11.13
C ALA A 135 -8.77 -16.16 -11.09
N PRO A 136 -8.18 -15.92 -9.90
CA PRO A 136 -6.76 -15.65 -9.79
C PRO A 136 -5.94 -16.85 -10.25
N LEU A 137 -4.80 -16.58 -10.88
CA LEU A 137 -3.80 -17.60 -11.19
C LEU A 137 -3.20 -18.19 -9.90
N VAL A 138 -2.89 -17.32 -8.95
CA VAL A 138 -2.51 -17.70 -7.58
C VAL A 138 -3.40 -16.93 -6.62
N PRO A 139 -4.31 -17.59 -5.87
CA PRO A 139 -5.27 -16.88 -5.04
C PRO A 139 -4.59 -16.10 -3.93
N TYR A 140 -5.16 -14.94 -3.59
CA TYR A 140 -4.72 -14.10 -2.49
C TYR A 140 -4.59 -14.93 -1.20
N ALA A 141 -3.37 -15.02 -0.66
CA ALA A 141 -3.15 -15.40 0.72
C ALA A 141 -2.92 -14.11 1.52
N PRO A 142 -3.62 -13.94 2.65
CA PRO A 142 -3.39 -12.77 3.46
C PRO A 142 -1.99 -12.79 4.12
N PRO A 143 -1.49 -11.63 4.55
CA PRO A 143 -0.31 -11.52 5.40
C PRO A 143 -0.30 -12.51 6.56
N GLY A 144 0.88 -13.06 6.83
CA GLY A 144 1.07 -14.09 7.84
C GLY A 144 2.52 -14.15 8.33
N PRO A 145 3.13 -13.02 8.75
CA PRO A 145 4.48 -13.04 9.29
C PRO A 145 4.54 -14.00 10.50
N PRO A 146 5.64 -14.77 10.67
CA PRO A 146 5.81 -15.65 11.81
C PRO A 146 5.79 -14.92 13.16
N ALA A 147 5.38 -15.64 14.21
CA ALA A 147 5.53 -15.15 15.58
C ALA A 147 7.01 -14.90 15.91
N GLY A 148 7.31 -13.80 16.57
CA GLY A 148 8.65 -13.32 16.90
C GLY A 148 9.40 -12.63 15.75
N SER A 149 8.83 -12.55 14.54
CA SER A 149 9.44 -11.82 13.42
C SER A 149 9.16 -10.31 13.50
N ASP A 150 10.11 -9.49 13.04
CA ASP A 150 9.84 -8.08 12.75
C ASP A 150 8.75 -7.95 11.66
N PRO A 151 8.15 -6.77 11.44
CA PRO A 151 7.17 -6.57 10.38
C PRO A 151 7.70 -6.99 8.99
N HIS A 152 6.88 -7.68 8.21
CA HIS A 152 7.19 -8.05 6.84
C HIS A 152 6.62 -7.01 5.87
N ARG A 153 7.33 -6.78 4.76
CA ARG A 153 6.80 -6.00 3.63
C ARG A 153 5.88 -6.87 2.78
N TYR A 154 4.77 -6.29 2.36
CA TYR A 154 3.83 -6.88 1.42
C TYR A 154 3.68 -5.93 0.24
N ILE A 155 4.24 -6.31 -0.90
CA ILE A 155 4.41 -5.43 -2.05
C ILE A 155 3.46 -5.84 -3.16
N PHE A 156 2.70 -4.90 -3.68
CA PHE A 156 1.88 -5.04 -4.86
C PHE A 156 2.63 -4.45 -6.06
N PHE A 157 2.70 -5.23 -7.13
CA PHE A 157 3.21 -4.81 -8.43
C PHE A 157 2.08 -4.84 -9.45
N LEU A 158 2.05 -3.83 -10.33
CA LEU A 158 1.12 -3.76 -11.45
C LEU A 158 1.90 -3.70 -12.77
N TRP A 159 1.57 -4.61 -13.69
CA TRP A 159 2.03 -4.57 -15.07
C TRP A 159 0.85 -4.46 -16.03
N GLU A 160 1.11 -3.94 -17.23
CA GLU A 160 0.27 -4.27 -18.38
C GLU A 160 0.52 -5.73 -18.74
N GLN A 161 -0.56 -6.51 -18.83
CA GLN A 161 -0.47 -7.91 -19.18
C GLN A 161 -0.20 -8.05 -20.67
N PRO A 162 0.86 -8.77 -21.08
CA PRO A 162 1.12 -9.03 -22.49
C PRO A 162 -0.07 -9.72 -23.19
N GLU A 163 -0.29 -9.39 -24.46
CA GLU A 163 -1.29 -10.07 -25.27
C GLU A 163 -0.99 -11.57 -25.36
N GLY A 164 -1.99 -12.41 -25.12
CA GLY A 164 -1.82 -13.87 -25.13
C GLY A 164 -0.93 -14.40 -24.02
N PHE A 165 -0.80 -13.66 -22.91
CA PHE A 165 0.04 -14.05 -21.77
C PHE A 165 -0.17 -15.52 -21.37
N ALA A 166 0.95 -16.22 -21.25
CA ALA A 166 1.02 -17.55 -20.68
C ALA A 166 2.07 -17.54 -19.58
N LEU A 167 1.81 -18.29 -18.51
CA LEU A 167 2.74 -18.43 -17.40
C LEU A 167 4.04 -19.08 -17.91
N PRO A 168 5.23 -18.48 -17.67
CA PRO A 168 6.48 -19.10 -18.08
C PRO A 168 6.66 -20.48 -17.44
N GLU A 169 7.26 -21.43 -18.16
CA GLU A 169 7.36 -22.84 -17.76
C GLU A 169 7.92 -23.01 -16.33
N GLY A 170 9.00 -22.29 -16.00
CA GLY A 170 9.65 -22.30 -14.69
C GLY A 170 8.81 -21.73 -13.54
N TYR A 171 7.64 -21.15 -13.82
CA TYR A 171 6.75 -20.53 -12.85
C TYR A 171 5.40 -21.26 -12.70
N THR A 172 5.16 -22.30 -13.50
CA THR A 172 3.93 -23.13 -13.45
C THR A 172 3.70 -23.87 -12.14
N GLN A 173 4.77 -24.07 -11.37
CA GLN A 173 4.74 -24.71 -10.06
C GLN A 173 4.12 -23.85 -8.95
N PHE A 174 4.02 -22.53 -9.13
CA PHE A 174 3.47 -21.62 -8.12
C PHE A 174 1.95 -21.63 -8.14
N ASN A 175 1.34 -21.80 -6.97
CA ASN A 175 -0.11 -21.96 -6.84
C ASN A 175 -0.57 -21.67 -5.41
N ALA A 176 -1.80 -22.05 -5.07
CA ALA A 176 -2.40 -21.82 -3.76
C ALA A 176 -1.59 -22.37 -2.58
N THR A 177 -0.79 -23.43 -2.77
CA THR A 177 -0.02 -24.10 -1.70
C THR A 177 1.49 -23.93 -1.88
N ASN A 178 2.01 -23.93 -3.11
CA ASN A 178 3.42 -23.71 -3.39
C ASN A 178 3.70 -22.24 -3.69
N ARG A 179 4.24 -21.52 -2.70
CA ARG A 179 4.41 -20.06 -2.74
C ARG A 179 5.81 -19.55 -2.41
N ARG A 180 6.66 -20.40 -1.84
CA ARG A 180 7.99 -20.02 -1.31
C ARG A 180 9.02 -19.94 -2.43
N LEU A 181 10.07 -19.15 -2.23
CA LEU A 181 11.17 -19.00 -3.19
C LEU A 181 10.71 -18.50 -4.56
N PHE A 182 9.65 -17.69 -4.58
CA PHE A 182 9.27 -16.95 -5.77
C PHE A 182 10.34 -15.88 -6.04
N ASN A 183 10.72 -15.74 -7.31
CA ASN A 183 11.62 -14.69 -7.77
C ASN A 183 10.85 -13.82 -8.75
N VAL A 184 10.38 -12.66 -8.28
CA VAL A 184 9.52 -11.76 -9.04
C VAL A 184 10.27 -11.08 -10.20
N SER A 185 11.54 -10.73 -10.06
CA SER A 185 12.32 -10.15 -11.16
C SER A 185 12.67 -11.19 -12.21
N GLY A 186 12.98 -12.42 -11.78
CA GLY A 186 13.10 -13.57 -12.68
C GLY A 186 11.77 -13.88 -13.41
N PHE A 187 10.63 -13.72 -12.73
CA PHE A 187 9.31 -13.91 -13.31
C PHE A 187 9.05 -12.87 -14.38
N ALA A 188 9.30 -11.60 -14.06
CA ALA A 188 9.17 -10.49 -15.01
C ALA A 188 10.03 -10.71 -16.25
N ALA A 189 11.31 -11.05 -16.07
CA ALA A 189 12.21 -11.36 -17.18
C ALA A 189 11.72 -12.53 -18.04
N ALA A 190 11.31 -13.65 -17.40
CA ALA A 190 10.84 -14.84 -18.11
C ALA A 190 9.50 -14.63 -18.83
N ALA A 191 8.65 -13.75 -18.29
CA ALA A 191 7.37 -13.37 -18.87
C ALA A 191 7.47 -12.23 -19.90
N GLY A 192 8.65 -11.66 -20.11
CA GLY A 192 8.83 -10.50 -20.99
C GLY A 192 8.14 -9.23 -20.47
N LEU A 193 7.94 -9.14 -19.15
CA LEU A 193 7.39 -7.94 -18.53
C LEU A 193 8.48 -6.88 -18.39
N PRO A 194 8.19 -5.61 -18.75
CA PRO A 194 9.09 -4.50 -18.47
C PRO A 194 9.09 -4.18 -16.96
N GLU A 195 9.66 -3.02 -16.60
CA GLU A 195 9.45 -2.48 -15.24
C GLU A 195 7.95 -2.34 -14.93
N PRO A 196 7.54 -2.57 -13.67
CA PRO A 196 6.16 -2.39 -13.26
C PRO A 196 5.69 -0.95 -13.50
N LEU A 197 4.45 -0.84 -13.98
CA LEU A 197 3.79 0.44 -14.22
C LEU A 197 3.61 1.23 -12.92
N ALA A 198 3.28 0.51 -11.85
CA ALA A 198 3.06 1.07 -10.53
C ALA A 198 3.28 -0.01 -9.46
N ALA A 199 3.61 0.42 -8.25
CA ALA A 199 3.68 -0.43 -7.09
C ALA A 199 3.26 0.32 -5.83
N ASN A 200 2.90 -0.44 -4.80
CA ASN A 200 2.65 0.06 -3.46
C ASN A 200 2.95 -1.07 -2.47
N TYR A 201 3.21 -0.74 -1.21
CA TYR A 201 3.48 -1.75 -0.18
C TYR A 201 3.03 -1.28 1.19
N PHE A 202 2.86 -2.24 2.08
CA PHE A 202 2.65 -1.99 3.51
C PHE A 202 3.48 -2.95 4.34
N LEU A 203 3.62 -2.63 5.62
CA LEU A 203 4.20 -3.49 6.64
C LEU A 203 3.08 -4.18 7.43
N CYS A 204 3.31 -5.43 7.81
CA CYS A 204 2.40 -6.13 8.71
C CYS A 204 3.20 -7.02 9.65
N GLU A 205 2.81 -7.04 10.92
CA GLU A 205 3.41 -7.86 11.96
C GLU A 205 2.35 -8.70 12.66
N ARG A 206 2.78 -9.75 13.35
CA ARG A 206 1.86 -10.60 14.08
C ARG A 206 1.52 -9.97 15.44
N PRO A 207 0.26 -10.02 15.94
CA PRO A 207 -0.13 -9.32 17.17
C PRO A 207 0.61 -9.76 18.42
N ASP A 208 1.10 -11.01 18.46
CA ASP A 208 1.93 -11.50 19.57
C ASP A 208 3.31 -10.82 19.64
N ASN A 209 3.75 -10.15 18.57
CA ASN A 209 5.00 -9.39 18.49
C ASN A 209 4.84 -7.95 19.00
N ALA A 210 3.63 -7.41 18.98
CA ALA A 210 3.31 -6.06 19.47
C ALA A 210 3.50 -5.88 20.99
N THR A 211 3.87 -6.93 21.72
CA THR A 211 4.06 -6.90 23.18
C THR A 211 5.42 -6.33 23.64
N ALA A 212 6.25 -5.77 22.75
CA ALA A 212 7.59 -5.28 23.10
C ALA A 212 7.87 -3.78 22.87
N THR A 213 6.86 -2.94 22.56
CA THR A 213 7.04 -1.47 22.58
C THR A 213 5.88 -0.78 23.30
N ALA A 214 5.99 -0.64 24.62
CA ALA A 214 5.07 0.16 25.41
C ALA A 214 5.37 1.66 25.25
N THR A 215 4.35 2.45 24.88
CA THR A 215 4.28 3.88 25.28
C THR A 215 3.05 4.07 26.16
N ALA A 216 3.29 4.67 27.33
CA ALA A 216 2.42 4.76 28.47
C ALA A 216 1.36 5.87 28.37
N THR A 217 0.18 5.61 28.96
CA THR A 217 -0.65 6.62 29.62
C THR A 217 -1.33 6.05 30.88
N SER A 218 -0.82 6.50 32.03
CA SER A 218 -1.44 6.71 33.36
C SER A 218 -2.43 5.70 33.96
N SER A 219 -2.08 5.13 35.12
CA SER A 219 -2.61 5.51 36.47
C SER A 219 -2.42 4.37 37.48
N GLY A 220 -1.79 4.64 38.63
CA GLY A 220 -1.92 3.80 39.83
C GLY A 220 -0.64 3.54 40.64
N VAL A 221 -0.58 4.15 41.81
CA VAL A 221 0.48 4.14 42.84
C VAL A 221 0.67 2.78 43.54
N ALA A 222 1.92 2.35 43.76
CA ALA A 222 2.53 2.06 45.08
C ALA A 222 3.72 1.07 45.00
N GLY A 223 4.85 1.43 45.64
CA GLY A 223 5.57 0.47 46.50
C GLY A 223 6.94 -0.10 46.06
N ALA A 224 7.99 0.69 46.31
CA ALA A 224 9.24 0.29 46.98
C ALA A 224 10.25 -0.74 46.37
N THR A 225 11.46 -0.19 46.16
CA THR A 225 12.81 -0.66 46.57
C THR A 225 13.69 -1.58 45.69
N SER A 226 14.86 -1.00 45.39
CA SER A 226 16.24 -1.55 45.27
C SER A 226 16.62 -2.50 44.12
N ALA A 227 17.50 -2.04 43.23
CA ALA A 227 18.95 -2.33 43.28
C ALA A 227 19.68 -1.77 42.03
N ALA A 228 20.92 -1.34 42.22
CA ALA A 228 21.78 -0.72 41.22
C ALA A 228 22.37 -1.73 40.22
N GLY A 229 22.52 -1.32 38.96
CA GLY A 229 23.29 -2.01 37.94
C GLY A 229 23.66 -1.04 36.81
N SER A 230 24.92 -0.64 36.74
CA SER A 230 25.50 0.20 35.68
C SER A 230 25.56 -0.55 34.35
N ALA A 231 25.14 0.09 33.25
CA ALA A 231 25.63 -0.25 31.92
C ALA A 231 25.57 0.97 30.99
N THR A 232 26.66 1.14 30.28
CA THR A 232 27.17 2.30 29.55
C THR A 232 26.31 2.71 28.35
N THR A 233 26.19 4.02 28.19
CA THR A 233 25.62 4.77 27.07
C THR A 233 26.37 4.55 25.75
N SER A 234 25.65 4.24 24.68
CA SER A 234 26.10 4.52 23.31
C SER A 234 24.93 5.07 22.49
N SER A 235 24.94 6.38 22.30
CA SER A 235 24.02 7.13 21.44
C SER A 235 24.39 6.92 19.97
N PRO A 236 23.44 6.65 19.05
CA PRO A 236 23.69 6.80 17.62
C PRO A 236 23.80 8.29 17.25
N ALA A 237 24.68 8.58 16.29
CA ALA A 237 25.10 9.91 15.88
C ALA A 237 24.02 10.70 15.13
N GLN A 238 23.97 12.02 15.37
CA GLN A 238 23.16 12.98 14.63
C GLN A 238 23.66 13.13 13.19
N PHE A 239 22.75 13.00 12.22
CA PHE A 239 22.98 13.45 10.85
C PHE A 239 22.75 14.96 10.75
N THR A 240 23.80 15.68 10.36
CA THR A 240 23.75 17.11 10.01
C THR A 240 23.36 17.25 8.55
N GLY A 241 22.09 17.51 8.28
CA GLY A 241 21.58 17.89 6.96
C GLY A 241 20.95 19.28 7.05
N GLY A 242 21.59 20.26 6.41
CA GLY A 242 21.17 21.66 6.46
C GLY A 242 19.80 21.88 5.82
N ALA A 243 18.85 22.36 6.60
CA ALA A 243 17.67 23.06 6.11
C ALA A 243 17.77 24.53 6.55
N VAL A 244 17.90 25.40 5.56
CA VAL A 244 17.78 26.85 5.68
C VAL A 244 16.45 27.21 6.33
N GLY A 245 16.52 28.01 7.39
CA GLY A 245 15.34 28.51 8.10
C GLY A 245 14.49 29.39 7.21
N LEU A 246 13.18 29.10 7.17
CA LEU A 246 12.17 30.05 6.76
C LEU A 246 11.22 30.25 7.94
N SER A 247 11.47 31.29 8.71
CA SER A 247 10.52 31.80 9.70
C SER A 247 9.36 32.46 8.95
N VAL A 248 8.13 31.99 9.17
CA VAL A 248 6.94 32.75 8.82
C VAL A 248 6.20 33.03 10.12
N GLY A 249 6.39 34.25 10.62
CA GLY A 249 5.56 34.83 11.66
C GLY A 249 4.14 35.05 11.15
N GLY A 250 3.17 34.84 12.03
CA GLY A 250 1.77 35.08 11.74
C GLY A 250 1.48 36.55 11.43
N ALA A 251 0.80 36.80 10.32
CA ALA A 251 -0.14 37.89 10.12
C ALA A 251 -0.91 37.60 8.83
N GLY A 252 -2.24 37.50 8.91
CA GLY A 252 -3.09 37.16 7.77
C GLY A 252 -3.17 38.26 6.72
N VAL A 253 -3.47 37.89 5.48
CA VAL A 253 -4.07 38.77 4.46
C VAL A 253 -4.94 37.94 3.50
N LEU A 254 -6.11 38.51 3.22
CA LEU A 254 -7.15 38.19 2.23
C LEU A 254 -6.65 37.94 0.78
N GLY A 255 -7.44 37.16 0.03
CA GLY A 255 -7.59 37.22 -1.45
C GLY A 255 -6.47 36.51 -2.22
N VAL A 256 -6.70 35.81 -3.33
CA VAL A 256 -7.62 36.06 -4.44
C VAL A 256 -7.95 34.72 -5.10
N VAL A 257 -9.24 34.44 -5.30
CA VAL A 257 -9.71 33.39 -6.23
C VAL A 257 -9.67 34.00 -7.63
N GLY A 258 -8.70 33.58 -8.44
CA GLY A 258 -8.60 33.95 -9.85
C GLY A 258 -9.37 32.97 -10.71
N ALA A 259 -10.51 33.42 -11.23
CA ALA A 259 -11.22 32.76 -12.32
C ALA A 259 -10.39 32.81 -13.61
N LEU A 260 -10.30 31.70 -14.35
CA LEU A 260 -9.99 31.73 -15.77
C LEU A 260 -11.11 31.02 -16.53
N ALA A 261 -11.99 31.82 -17.12
CA ALA A 261 -12.84 31.43 -18.22
C ALA A 261 -12.04 31.55 -19.52
N ALA A 262 -12.13 30.55 -20.38
CA ALA A 262 -11.82 30.68 -21.79
C ALA A 262 -12.80 29.80 -22.59
N ALA A 263 -13.83 30.44 -23.12
CA ALA A 263 -14.55 29.98 -24.29
C ALA A 263 -13.97 30.75 -25.49
N LEU A 264 -13.76 30.08 -26.62
CA LEU A 264 -14.10 30.65 -27.93
C LEU A 264 -14.09 29.56 -29.03
N LEU A 265 -15.24 29.51 -29.72
CA LEU A 265 -15.54 29.02 -31.08
C LEU A 265 -15.35 27.54 -31.40
#